data_AF-A0A9D0P020-F1
#
_entry.id   AF-A0A9D0P020-F1
#
_cell.length_a   1.000
_cell.length_b   1.000
_cell.length_c   1.000
_cell.angle_alpha   90.00
_cell.angle_beta   90.00
_cell.angle_gamma   90.00
#
_symmetry.space_group_name_H-M   'P 1'
#
loop_
_entity.id
_entity.type
_entity.pdbx_description
1 polymer ?
#
loop_
_entity_poly.entity_id
_entity_poly.type
_entity_poly.pdbx_seq_one_letter_code
_entity_poly.pdbx_strand_id
1 'polypeptide(L)'
;LNTVPTEIHHDGQAFSVLTKHGVKTCDQLLVATGRQSNADTLALDNAGVDVDQAGRIVIDDHMRTNISSVYAAGDCSSQPQYVYVAAAAGTRAARNMTGEDVAIDLSVMPAVVFTDPQVATVGLSEQQAQDQGIPVISRTLALENIPRAIANMDTRGFIKLVAEETSLRLLGCQIVAADGGEVIQTAALAIGKGMTVNELADQLFPYLTMVEGLKLTAQTFHKDVSQLSCCAG
;
A
#
# COMPACT_ATOMS: atom_id res chain seq x y z
N LEU A 1 20.42 3.44 -3.24
CA LEU A 1 19.73 4.76 -3.22
C LEU A 1 20.13 5.46 -1.94
N ASN A 2 21.07 6.42 -1.99
CA ASN A 2 21.54 7.25 -0.87
C ASN A 2 22.27 8.49 -1.44
N THR A 3 21.70 9.13 -2.45
CA THR A 3 22.33 10.20 -3.23
C THR A 3 21.39 11.38 -3.30
N VAL A 4 21.85 12.54 -2.82
CA VAL A 4 21.09 13.80 -2.84
C VAL A 4 21.87 14.79 -3.71
N PRO A 5 21.21 15.52 -4.61
CA PRO A 5 21.86 16.60 -5.34
C PRO A 5 22.20 17.75 -4.40
N THR A 6 23.42 18.27 -4.48
CA THR A 6 23.85 19.44 -3.69
C THR A 6 23.72 20.74 -4.47
N GLU A 7 23.82 20.67 -5.80
CA GLU A 7 23.64 21.82 -6.70
C GLU A 7 22.96 21.38 -7.98
N ILE A 8 22.15 22.28 -8.55
CA ILE A 8 21.46 22.10 -9.82
C ILE A 8 21.64 23.39 -10.62
N HIS A 9 22.21 23.27 -11.81
CA HIS A 9 22.40 24.37 -12.75
C HIS A 9 21.70 24.03 -14.08
N HIS A 10 21.20 25.04 -14.79
CA HIS A 10 20.66 24.88 -16.14
C HIS A 10 21.22 25.99 -17.03
N ASP A 11 21.89 25.61 -18.12
CA ASP A 11 22.61 26.54 -19.00
C ASP A 11 21.77 27.07 -20.18
N GLY A 12 20.49 26.67 -20.25
CA GLY A 12 19.59 26.97 -21.36
C GLY A 12 19.42 25.80 -22.34
N GLN A 13 20.23 24.76 -22.23
CA GLN A 13 20.12 23.53 -23.04
C GLN A 13 19.98 22.27 -22.19
N ALA A 14 20.73 22.16 -21.10
CA ALA A 14 20.74 20.99 -20.25
C ALA A 14 20.86 21.34 -18.76
N PHE A 15 20.40 20.42 -17.92
CA PHE A 15 20.67 20.43 -16.48
C PHE A 15 22.05 19.83 -16.20
N SER A 16 22.76 20.43 -15.24
CA SER A 16 23.93 19.87 -14.58
C SER A 16 23.63 19.69 -13.09
N VAL A 17 23.61 18.45 -12.62
CA VAL A 17 23.24 18.06 -11.26
C VAL A 17 24.48 17.56 -10.54
N LEU A 18 24.96 18.31 -9.55
CA LEU A 18 26.08 17.89 -8.71
C LEU A 18 25.59 16.94 -7.63
N THR A 19 26.23 15.77 -7.55
CA THR A 19 25.98 14.77 -6.52
C THR A 19 27.30 14.35 -5.87
N LYS A 20 27.24 13.57 -4.79
CA LYS A 20 28.43 12.94 -4.20
C LYS A 20 29.20 12.00 -5.17
N HIS A 21 28.61 11.66 -6.31
CA HIS A 21 29.22 10.84 -7.37
C HIS A 21 29.66 11.67 -8.58
N GLY A 22 29.82 12.98 -8.40
CA GLY A 22 30.16 13.93 -9.45
C GLY A 22 28.93 14.53 -10.15
N VAL A 23 29.19 15.27 -11.22
CA VAL A 23 28.17 15.96 -12.02
C VAL A 23 27.49 14.99 -12.97
N LYS A 24 26.16 15.06 -13.06
CA LYS A 24 25.33 14.36 -14.05
C LYS A 24 24.62 15.38 -14.92
N THR A 25 24.64 15.17 -16.22
CA THR A 25 23.96 16.04 -17.20
C THR A 25 22.70 15.36 -17.73
N CYS A 26 21.62 16.11 -17.90
CA CYS A 26 20.37 15.61 -18.48
C CYS A 26 19.57 16.72 -19.17
N ASP A 27 18.75 16.37 -20.17
CA ASP A 27 17.94 17.35 -20.90
C ASP A 27 16.75 17.85 -20.07
N GLN A 28 16.23 17.01 -19.18
CA GLN A 28 15.07 17.28 -18.35
C GLN A 28 15.32 16.78 -16.93
N LEU A 29 14.72 17.45 -15.94
CA LEU A 29 14.80 17.09 -14.53
C LEU A 29 13.39 16.95 -13.95
N LEU A 30 13.02 15.74 -13.55
CA LEU A 30 11.78 15.47 -12.82
C LEU A 30 12.02 15.56 -11.31
N VAL A 31 11.28 16.46 -10.64
CA VAL A 31 11.26 16.57 -9.18
C VAL A 31 9.97 15.95 -8.65
N ALA A 32 10.08 14.77 -8.04
CA ALA A 32 8.97 14.00 -7.51
C ALA A 32 9.22 13.58 -6.04
N THR A 33 9.45 14.56 -5.16
CA THR A 33 9.88 14.37 -3.77
C THR A 33 8.73 14.32 -2.75
N GLY A 34 7.49 14.24 -3.21
CA GLY A 34 6.29 14.24 -2.37
C GLY A 34 5.29 15.34 -2.75
N ARG A 35 4.25 15.48 -1.94
CA ARG A 35 3.16 16.47 -2.10
C ARG A 35 2.92 17.19 -0.79
N GLN A 36 2.49 18.45 -0.86
CA GLN A 36 2.10 19.26 0.29
C GLN A 36 0.59 19.50 0.27
N SER A 37 -0.02 19.58 1.45
CA SER A 37 -1.41 20.01 1.60
C SER A 37 -1.58 21.47 1.20
N ASN A 38 -2.72 21.83 0.61
CA ASN A 38 -3.06 23.22 0.25
C ASN A 38 -3.79 23.96 1.40
N ALA A 39 -3.78 23.41 2.62
CA ALA A 39 -4.55 23.93 3.76
C ALA A 39 -4.08 25.32 4.24
N ASP A 40 -2.82 25.67 3.97
CA ASP A 40 -2.23 26.98 4.26
C ASP A 40 -2.94 28.14 3.53
N THR A 41 -3.58 27.86 2.39
CA THR A 41 -4.32 28.86 1.61
C THR A 41 -5.71 29.20 2.16
N LEU A 42 -6.17 28.52 3.21
CA LEU A 42 -7.57 28.57 3.68
C LEU A 42 -7.81 29.47 4.90
N ALA A 43 -6.76 30.14 5.41
CA ALA A 43 -6.84 30.97 6.63
C ALA A 43 -7.50 30.25 7.82
N LEU A 44 -7.13 28.98 8.04
CA LEU A 44 -7.73 28.09 9.04
C LEU A 44 -7.68 28.63 10.48
N ASP A 45 -6.68 29.45 10.79
CA ASP A 45 -6.55 30.12 12.09
C ASP A 45 -7.77 30.98 12.44
N ASN A 46 -8.43 31.58 11.45
CA ASN A 46 -9.65 32.37 11.67
C ASN A 46 -10.83 31.49 12.13
N ALA A 47 -10.84 30.21 11.77
CA ALA A 47 -11.83 29.23 12.19
C ALA A 47 -11.37 28.39 13.40
N GLY A 48 -10.09 28.48 13.78
CA GLY A 48 -9.48 27.67 14.84
C GLY A 48 -9.32 26.20 14.48
N VAL A 49 -9.16 25.87 13.18
CA VAL A 49 -9.00 24.47 12.73
C VAL A 49 -7.56 24.01 12.87
N ASP A 50 -7.34 22.91 13.57
CA ASP A 50 -6.00 22.37 13.84
C ASP A 50 -5.36 21.73 12.60
N VAL A 51 -4.05 21.96 12.43
CA VAL A 51 -3.21 21.31 11.42
C VAL A 51 -2.01 20.61 12.07
N ASP A 52 -1.53 19.53 11.45
CA ASP A 52 -0.33 18.81 11.90
C ASP A 52 0.97 19.51 11.48
N GLN A 53 2.12 18.96 11.89
CA GLN A 53 3.44 19.50 11.55
C GLN A 53 3.74 19.55 10.03
N ALA A 54 2.99 18.79 9.22
CA ALA A 54 3.10 18.78 7.76
C ALA A 54 2.08 19.72 7.08
N GLY A 55 1.33 20.51 7.85
CA GLY A 55 0.30 21.43 7.34
C GLY A 55 -0.96 20.73 6.84
N ARG A 56 -1.26 19.52 7.33
CA ARG A 56 -2.49 18.78 6.98
C ARG A 56 -3.54 19.00 8.05
N ILE A 57 -4.81 19.13 7.64
CA ILE A 57 -5.94 19.26 8.57
C ILE A 57 -6.05 17.98 9.39
N VAL A 58 -6.03 18.12 10.72
CA VAL A 58 -6.20 17.00 11.64
C VAL A 58 -7.67 16.60 11.66
N ILE A 59 -7.93 15.31 11.48
CA ILE A 59 -9.28 14.74 11.53
C ILE A 59 -9.33 13.45 12.33
N ASP A 60 -10.50 13.12 12.85
CA ASP A 60 -10.83 11.79 13.34
C ASP A 60 -11.25 10.83 12.20
N ASP A 61 -11.59 9.59 12.55
CA ASP A 61 -12.09 8.57 11.62
C ASP A 61 -13.49 8.88 11.05
N HIS A 62 -14.17 9.89 11.58
CA HIS A 62 -15.44 10.43 11.10
C HIS A 62 -15.26 11.68 10.22
N MET A 63 -14.02 12.00 9.83
CA MET A 63 -13.63 13.17 9.02
C MET A 63 -13.90 14.52 9.70
N ARG A 64 -14.15 14.53 11.02
CA ARG A 64 -14.39 15.74 11.80
C ARG A 64 -13.06 16.39 12.14
N THR A 65 -13.00 17.72 12.05
CA THR A 65 -11.90 18.49 12.63
C THR A 65 -12.13 18.70 14.13
N ASN A 66 -11.26 19.44 14.79
CA ASN A 66 -11.49 19.94 16.16
C ASN A 66 -12.72 20.89 16.25
N ILE A 67 -13.17 21.46 15.11
CA ILE A 67 -14.39 22.27 15.02
C ILE A 67 -15.54 21.40 14.52
N SER A 68 -16.57 21.20 15.35
CA SER A 68 -17.65 20.23 15.09
C SER A 68 -18.47 20.49 13.81
N SER A 69 -18.49 21.72 13.30
CA SER A 69 -19.18 22.10 12.06
C SER A 69 -18.27 22.05 10.82
N VAL A 70 -17.00 21.70 10.97
CA VAL A 70 -16.01 21.67 9.88
C VAL A 70 -15.45 20.26 9.72
N TYR A 71 -15.46 19.79 8.48
CA TYR A 71 -14.97 18.48 8.07
C TYR A 71 -13.85 18.66 7.03
N ALA A 72 -12.95 17.68 6.94
CA ALA A 72 -11.94 17.62 5.88
C ALA A 72 -11.80 16.20 5.35
N ALA A 73 -11.46 16.06 4.07
CA ALA A 73 -11.32 14.77 3.39
C ALA A 73 -10.31 14.86 2.23
N GLY A 74 -9.62 13.76 1.97
CA GLY A 74 -8.62 13.66 0.90
C GLY A 74 -7.29 14.31 1.25
N ASP A 75 -6.50 14.65 0.23
CA ASP A 75 -5.08 15.00 0.37
C ASP A 75 -4.77 16.23 1.26
N CYS A 76 -5.77 17.05 1.61
CA CYS A 76 -5.58 18.15 2.57
C CYS A 76 -5.56 17.69 4.03
N SER A 77 -6.02 16.46 4.31
CA SER A 77 -6.08 15.89 5.66
C SER A 77 -4.92 14.92 5.93
N SER A 78 -4.87 14.39 7.14
CA SER A 78 -3.87 13.40 7.57
C SER A 78 -4.05 11.99 6.94
N GLN A 79 -5.02 11.80 6.04
CA GLN A 79 -5.31 10.52 5.40
C GLN A 79 -4.30 10.12 4.30
N PRO A 80 -4.23 8.82 3.95
CA PRO A 80 -3.49 8.36 2.78
C PRO A 80 -3.93 9.04 1.48
N GLN A 81 -2.96 9.41 0.63
CA GLN A 81 -3.17 10.16 -0.62
C GLN A 81 -3.56 9.25 -1.78
N TYR A 82 -4.77 8.68 -1.71
CA TYR A 82 -5.35 7.87 -2.77
C TYR A 82 -6.75 8.37 -3.12
N VAL A 83 -7.08 8.39 -4.41
CA VAL A 83 -8.38 8.90 -4.87
C VAL A 83 -9.57 8.11 -4.30
N TYR A 84 -9.44 6.80 -4.11
CA TYR A 84 -10.50 5.97 -3.50
C TYR A 84 -10.64 6.24 -2.00
N VAL A 85 -9.56 6.64 -1.30
CA VAL A 85 -9.61 7.10 0.10
C VAL A 85 -10.31 8.46 0.16
N ALA A 86 -9.91 9.41 -0.69
CA ALA A 86 -10.53 10.74 -0.74
C ALA A 86 -12.04 10.66 -1.01
N ALA A 87 -12.46 9.83 -1.97
CA ALA A 87 -13.87 9.62 -2.27
C ALA A 87 -14.64 8.96 -1.10
N ALA A 88 -14.06 7.92 -0.50
CA ALA A 88 -14.63 7.23 0.65
C ALA A 88 -14.77 8.15 1.88
N ALA A 89 -13.78 9.00 2.13
CA ALA A 89 -13.76 9.99 3.20
C ALA A 89 -14.79 11.10 2.94
N GLY A 90 -14.83 11.66 1.73
CA GLY A 90 -15.81 12.69 1.36
C GLY A 90 -17.25 12.21 1.49
N THR A 91 -17.51 10.95 1.12
CA THR A 91 -18.85 10.32 1.28
C THR A 91 -19.27 10.25 2.74
N ARG A 92 -18.36 9.84 3.63
CA ARG A 92 -18.63 9.72 5.08
C ARG A 92 -18.72 11.09 5.75
N ALA A 93 -17.86 12.04 5.37
CA ALA A 93 -17.97 13.43 5.80
C ALA A 93 -19.34 14.01 5.45
N ALA A 94 -19.84 13.80 4.23
CA ALA A 94 -21.17 14.25 3.82
C ALA A 94 -22.29 13.65 4.68
N ARG A 95 -22.23 12.34 4.96
CA ARG A 95 -23.20 11.65 5.83
C ARG A 95 -23.16 12.20 7.26
N ASN A 96 -21.97 12.42 7.80
CA ASN A 96 -21.79 12.96 9.15
C ASN A 96 -22.23 14.43 9.26
N MET A 97 -22.02 15.24 8.22
CA MET A 97 -22.58 16.60 8.12
C MET A 97 -24.12 16.61 8.13
N THR A 98 -24.76 15.53 7.67
CA THR A 98 -26.22 15.38 7.67
C THR A 98 -26.78 14.62 8.89
N GLY A 99 -25.96 14.40 9.92
CA GLY A 99 -26.40 13.84 11.20
C GLY A 99 -26.25 12.32 11.34
N GLU A 100 -25.54 11.66 10.43
CA GLU A 100 -25.10 10.28 10.64
C GLU A 100 -23.81 10.21 11.49
N ASP A 101 -23.44 8.99 11.88
CA ASP A 101 -22.21 8.71 12.63
C ASP A 101 -21.49 7.53 11.98
N VAL A 102 -20.70 7.82 10.95
CA VAL A 102 -19.98 6.81 10.17
C VAL A 102 -18.48 7.06 10.10
N ALA A 103 -17.73 6.05 10.52
CA ALA A 103 -16.28 6.00 10.46
C ALA A 103 -15.76 5.48 9.10
N ILE A 104 -14.52 5.86 8.77
CA ILE A 104 -13.72 5.21 7.74
C ILE A 104 -12.82 4.14 8.35
N ASP A 105 -12.82 2.95 7.76
CA ASP A 105 -11.90 1.88 8.10
C ASP A 105 -10.89 1.71 6.96
N LEU A 106 -9.61 1.92 7.27
CA LEU A 106 -8.49 1.79 6.35
C LEU A 106 -7.56 0.62 6.70
N SER A 107 -7.93 -0.22 7.67
CA SER A 107 -7.12 -1.38 8.10
C SER A 107 -6.83 -2.38 6.98
N VAL A 108 -7.68 -2.38 5.94
CA VAL A 108 -7.60 -3.29 4.78
C VAL A 108 -7.45 -2.50 3.47
N MET A 109 -6.88 -1.29 3.53
CA MET A 109 -6.67 -0.45 2.36
C MET A 109 -5.58 -1.06 1.45
N PRO A 110 -5.89 -1.46 0.20
CA PRO A 110 -4.85 -1.84 -0.75
C PRO A 110 -4.14 -0.58 -1.28
N ALA A 111 -2.92 -0.76 -1.77
CA ALA A 111 -2.14 0.26 -2.46
C ALA A 111 -1.36 -0.38 -3.62
N VAL A 112 -1.27 0.32 -4.74
CA VAL A 112 -0.63 -0.17 -5.98
C VAL A 112 0.30 0.89 -6.56
N VAL A 113 1.51 0.47 -6.95
CA VAL A 113 2.47 1.24 -7.74
C VAL A 113 2.54 0.61 -9.13
N PHE A 114 2.20 1.40 -10.14
CA PHE A 114 2.09 0.95 -11.54
C PHE A 114 3.43 0.96 -12.29
N THR A 115 4.46 0.34 -11.69
CA THR A 115 5.70 -0.04 -12.38
C THR A 115 5.54 -1.38 -13.12
N ASP A 116 6.57 -1.80 -13.86
CA ASP A 116 6.68 -3.16 -14.39
C ASP A 116 7.93 -3.87 -13.83
N PRO A 117 7.78 -4.90 -12.96
CA PRO A 117 6.53 -5.41 -12.38
C PRO A 117 5.85 -4.40 -11.44
N GLN A 118 4.55 -4.58 -11.18
CA GLN A 118 3.80 -3.74 -10.25
C GLN A 118 4.18 -4.07 -8.81
N VAL A 119 4.09 -3.08 -7.92
CA VAL A 119 4.16 -3.29 -6.47
C VAL A 119 2.78 -3.12 -5.90
N ALA A 120 2.29 -4.08 -5.12
CA ALA A 120 1.00 -3.98 -4.46
C ALA A 120 1.08 -4.42 -3.00
N THR A 121 0.34 -3.73 -2.12
CA THR A 121 0.36 -4.00 -0.67
C THR A 121 -1.04 -3.86 -0.06
N VAL A 122 -1.32 -4.62 0.99
CA VAL A 122 -2.50 -4.44 1.85
C VAL A 122 -2.16 -4.93 3.25
N GLY A 123 -2.73 -4.29 4.27
CA GLY A 123 -2.53 -4.64 5.67
C GLY A 123 -1.10 -4.40 6.16
N LEU A 124 -0.63 -5.23 7.09
CA LEU A 124 0.64 -5.03 7.78
C LEU A 124 1.83 -5.69 7.06
N SER A 125 2.94 -4.96 6.97
CA SER A 125 4.26 -5.58 6.83
C SER A 125 4.71 -6.22 8.15
N GLU A 126 5.71 -7.09 8.11
CA GLU A 126 6.31 -7.66 9.33
C GLU A 126 6.81 -6.59 10.28
N GLN A 127 7.49 -5.55 9.77
CA GLN A 127 8.00 -4.47 10.60
C GLN A 127 6.86 -3.70 11.27
N GLN A 128 5.80 -3.35 10.53
CA GLN A 128 4.64 -2.67 11.11
C GLN A 128 3.93 -3.51 12.17
N ALA A 129 3.86 -4.83 11.98
CA ALA A 129 3.29 -5.73 12.98
C ALA A 129 4.17 -5.82 14.23
N GLN A 130 5.49 -5.90 14.07
CA GLN A 130 6.47 -5.88 15.17
C GLN A 130 6.44 -4.56 15.95
N ASP A 131 6.35 -3.42 15.25
CA ASP A 131 6.22 -2.09 15.86
C ASP A 131 4.93 -1.97 16.69
N GLN A 132 3.90 -2.74 16.34
CA GLN A 132 2.64 -2.86 17.09
C GLN A 132 2.68 -3.94 18.19
N GLY A 133 3.80 -4.64 18.37
CA GLY A 133 3.95 -5.72 19.35
C GLY A 133 3.16 -6.99 19.01
N ILE A 134 2.80 -7.21 17.74
CA ILE A 134 2.07 -8.38 17.26
C ILE A 134 3.09 -9.45 16.82
N PRO A 135 3.13 -10.64 17.47
CA PRO A 135 3.95 -11.74 17.01
C PRO A 135 3.46 -12.25 15.66
N VAL A 136 4.36 -12.30 14.68
CA VAL A 136 4.02 -12.66 13.29
C VAL A 136 4.97 -13.70 12.72
N ILE A 137 4.43 -14.47 11.79
CA ILE A 137 5.16 -15.36 10.91
C ILE A 137 4.85 -14.96 9.46
N SER A 138 5.87 -14.99 8.60
CA SER A 138 5.71 -14.66 7.18
C SER A 138 6.25 -15.74 6.26
N ARG A 139 5.78 -15.71 5.02
CA ARG A 139 6.31 -16.51 3.91
C ARG A 139 6.43 -15.63 2.68
N THR A 140 7.53 -15.81 1.95
CA THR A 140 7.78 -15.14 0.68
C THR A 140 8.00 -16.22 -0.38
N LEU A 141 7.18 -16.20 -1.43
CA LEU A 141 7.28 -17.08 -2.57
C LEU A 141 7.80 -16.29 -3.78
N ALA A 142 8.97 -16.65 -4.29
CA ALA A 142 9.49 -16.08 -5.52
C ALA A 142 8.61 -16.48 -6.72
N LEU A 143 8.44 -15.58 -7.69
CA LEU A 143 7.59 -15.79 -8.86
C LEU A 143 8.02 -16.98 -9.73
N GLU A 144 9.27 -17.45 -9.62
CA GLU A 144 9.74 -18.69 -10.26
C GLU A 144 8.97 -19.95 -9.81
N ASN A 145 8.23 -19.88 -8.71
CA ASN A 145 7.37 -20.95 -8.21
C ASN A 145 5.89 -20.73 -8.56
N ILE A 146 5.55 -19.69 -9.33
CA ILE A 146 4.18 -19.39 -9.73
C ILE A 146 3.98 -19.84 -11.19
N PRO A 147 3.08 -20.82 -11.46
CA PRO A 147 2.89 -21.38 -12.80
C PRO A 147 2.63 -20.34 -13.90
N ARG A 148 1.85 -19.30 -13.60
CA ARG A 148 1.58 -18.20 -14.54
C ARG A 148 2.85 -17.44 -14.94
N ALA A 149 3.72 -17.13 -13.97
CA ALA A 149 4.95 -16.39 -14.20
C ALA A 149 5.95 -17.22 -15.04
N ILE A 150 6.06 -18.51 -14.74
CA ILE A 150 6.85 -19.47 -15.55
C ILE A 150 6.32 -19.52 -16.98
N ALA A 151 5.00 -19.65 -17.16
CA ALA A 151 4.37 -19.67 -18.48
C ALA A 151 4.55 -18.34 -19.26
N ASN A 152 4.65 -17.22 -18.55
CA ASN A 152 4.97 -15.91 -19.13
C ASN A 152 6.46 -15.75 -19.49
N MET A 153 7.32 -16.66 -19.04
CA MET A 153 8.78 -16.52 -19.10
C MET A 153 9.27 -15.22 -18.42
N ASP A 154 8.54 -14.75 -17.40
CA ASP A 154 8.89 -13.60 -16.57
C ASP A 154 8.63 -13.92 -15.11
N THR A 155 9.72 -14.17 -14.38
CA THR A 155 9.71 -14.58 -12.98
C THR A 155 10.21 -13.48 -12.04
N ARG A 156 10.27 -12.23 -12.51
CA ARG A 156 10.71 -11.08 -11.69
C ARG A 156 9.72 -10.82 -10.56
N GLY A 157 10.17 -11.00 -9.31
CA GLY A 157 9.45 -10.55 -8.12
C GLY A 157 9.02 -11.69 -7.18
N PHE A 158 8.05 -11.39 -6.32
CA PHE A 158 7.58 -12.31 -5.28
C PHE A 158 6.16 -11.98 -4.81
N ILE A 159 5.56 -12.92 -4.08
CA ILE A 159 4.40 -12.71 -3.21
C ILE A 159 4.81 -13.00 -1.77
N LYS A 160 4.46 -12.11 -0.85
CA LYS A 160 4.70 -12.27 0.58
C LYS A 160 3.40 -12.18 1.35
N LEU A 161 3.21 -13.08 2.31
CA LEU A 161 2.10 -13.07 3.26
C LEU A 161 2.64 -12.95 4.68
N VAL A 162 1.95 -12.16 5.50
CA VAL A 162 2.22 -11.95 6.92
C VAL A 162 1.01 -12.40 7.71
N ALA A 163 1.21 -13.29 8.69
CA ALA A 163 0.16 -13.84 9.52
C ALA A 163 0.52 -13.73 11.01
N GLU A 164 -0.50 -13.64 11.86
CA GLU A 164 -0.34 -13.71 13.31
C GLU A 164 0.18 -15.10 13.71
N GLU A 165 1.20 -15.17 14.57
CA GLU A 165 1.92 -16.43 14.84
C GLU A 165 1.03 -17.51 15.47
N THR A 166 0.13 -17.13 16.39
CA THR A 166 -0.70 -18.10 17.12
C THR A 166 -1.95 -18.51 16.34
N SER A 167 -2.70 -17.55 15.78
CA SER A 167 -3.97 -17.84 15.11
C SER A 167 -3.84 -18.16 13.63
N LEU A 168 -2.67 -17.87 13.03
CA LEU A 168 -2.44 -17.90 11.59
C LEU A 168 -3.39 -16.99 10.79
N ARG A 169 -4.05 -16.04 11.45
CA ARG A 169 -4.85 -15.00 10.79
C ARG A 169 -3.98 -14.17 9.86
N LEU A 170 -4.42 -14.00 8.62
CA LEU A 170 -3.72 -13.19 7.63
C LEU A 170 -3.83 -11.70 8.01
N LEU A 171 -2.68 -11.05 8.15
CA LEU A 171 -2.57 -9.64 8.56
C LEU A 171 -2.11 -8.72 7.44
N GLY A 172 -1.40 -9.25 6.44
CA GLY A 172 -0.91 -8.44 5.33
C GLY A 172 -0.36 -9.23 4.16
N CYS A 173 -0.27 -8.55 3.03
CA CYS A 173 0.29 -9.09 1.80
C CYS A 173 1.12 -8.02 1.07
N GLN A 174 2.26 -8.43 0.51
CA GLN A 174 3.11 -7.60 -0.34
C GLN A 174 3.46 -8.35 -1.62
N ILE A 175 3.27 -7.72 -2.76
CA ILE A 175 3.41 -8.34 -4.08
C ILE A 175 4.33 -7.48 -4.94
N VAL A 176 5.27 -8.12 -5.61
CA VAL A 176 6.00 -7.59 -6.76
C VAL A 176 5.76 -8.57 -7.90
N ALA A 177 4.88 -8.24 -8.83
CA ALA A 177 4.47 -9.14 -9.92
C ALA A 177 3.81 -8.38 -11.07
N ALA A 178 3.75 -9.00 -12.25
CA ALA A 178 2.77 -8.62 -13.26
C ALA A 178 1.36 -8.78 -12.67
N ASP A 179 0.46 -7.84 -12.96
CA ASP A 179 -0.92 -7.81 -12.45
C ASP A 179 -1.03 -7.81 -10.91
N GLY A 180 0.02 -7.37 -10.19
CA GLY A 180 0.02 -7.34 -8.72
C GLY A 180 -1.14 -6.53 -8.12
N GLY A 181 -1.58 -5.47 -8.80
CA GLY A 181 -2.74 -4.67 -8.40
C GLY A 181 -4.08 -5.39 -8.51
N GLU A 182 -4.20 -6.41 -9.38
CA GLU A 182 -5.40 -7.25 -9.45
C GLU A 182 -5.36 -8.32 -8.35
N VAL A 183 -4.19 -8.96 -8.17
CA VAL A 183 -3.99 -10.03 -7.18
C VAL A 183 -4.22 -9.53 -5.75
N ILE A 184 -3.75 -8.32 -5.42
CA ILE A 184 -3.81 -7.79 -4.04
C ILE A 184 -5.24 -7.68 -3.51
N GLN A 185 -6.24 -7.53 -4.39
CA GLN A 185 -7.62 -7.37 -3.97
C GLN A 185 -8.19 -8.64 -3.34
N THR A 186 -7.76 -9.84 -3.78
CA THR A 186 -8.12 -11.09 -3.11
C THR A 186 -7.52 -11.15 -1.70
N ALA A 187 -6.27 -10.72 -1.53
CA ALA A 187 -5.66 -10.64 -0.21
C ALA A 187 -6.38 -9.62 0.70
N ALA A 188 -6.80 -8.48 0.16
CA ALA A 188 -7.60 -7.49 0.88
C ALA A 188 -8.90 -8.11 1.39
N LEU A 189 -9.65 -8.81 0.53
CA LEU A 189 -10.89 -9.48 0.96
C LEU A 189 -10.64 -10.54 2.04
N ALA A 190 -9.58 -11.34 1.91
CA ALA A 190 -9.23 -12.37 2.90
C ALA A 190 -8.92 -11.75 4.28
N ILE A 191 -8.12 -10.68 4.32
CA ILE A 191 -7.79 -9.94 5.56
C ILE A 191 -9.05 -9.30 6.15
N GLY A 192 -9.88 -8.66 5.32
CA GLY A 192 -11.12 -8.03 5.78
C GLY A 192 -12.18 -9.01 6.28
N LYS A 193 -12.06 -10.30 5.95
CA LYS A 193 -12.86 -11.39 6.51
C LYS A 193 -12.20 -12.10 7.70
N GLY A 194 -10.99 -11.69 8.07
CA GLY A 194 -10.25 -12.32 9.16
C GLY A 194 -9.81 -13.75 8.86
N MET A 195 -9.65 -14.11 7.58
CA MET A 195 -9.24 -15.45 7.18
C MET A 195 -7.85 -15.80 7.69
N THR A 196 -7.65 -17.07 8.01
CA THR A 196 -6.33 -17.66 8.25
C THR A 196 -5.63 -18.00 6.93
N VAL A 197 -4.31 -18.18 6.96
CA VAL A 197 -3.57 -18.69 5.79
C VAL A 197 -4.04 -20.09 5.37
N ASN A 198 -4.56 -20.89 6.30
CA ASN A 198 -5.10 -22.22 6.02
C ASN A 198 -6.38 -22.12 5.20
N GLU A 199 -7.33 -21.29 5.66
CA GLU A 199 -8.58 -21.07 4.94
C GLU A 199 -8.36 -20.49 3.54
N LEU A 200 -7.34 -19.65 3.37
CA LEU A 200 -6.92 -19.15 2.05
C LEU A 200 -6.34 -20.26 1.17
N ALA A 201 -5.47 -21.11 1.72
CA ALA A 201 -4.85 -22.23 1.01
C ALA A 201 -5.88 -23.29 0.58
N ASP A 202 -6.93 -23.50 1.36
CA ASP A 202 -7.98 -24.48 1.12
C ASP A 202 -8.96 -24.06 0.00
N GLN A 203 -8.95 -22.78 -0.41
CA GLN A 203 -9.79 -22.34 -1.53
C GLN A 203 -9.30 -22.92 -2.88
N LEU A 204 -10.24 -23.06 -3.80
CA LEU A 204 -9.94 -23.35 -5.21
C LEU A 204 -9.54 -22.05 -5.91
N PHE A 205 -8.31 -22.01 -6.44
CA PHE A 205 -7.83 -20.95 -7.31
C PHE A 205 -7.66 -21.50 -8.72
N PRO A 206 -8.02 -20.74 -9.78
CA PRO A 206 -7.78 -21.17 -11.15
C PRO A 206 -6.28 -21.29 -11.44
N TYR A 207 -5.87 -22.45 -11.94
CA TYR A 207 -4.49 -22.72 -12.36
C TYR A 207 -4.04 -21.75 -13.47
N LEU A 208 -2.74 -21.41 -13.49
CA LEU A 208 -2.15 -20.44 -14.43
C LEU A 208 -2.75 -19.04 -14.34
N THR A 209 -3.09 -18.61 -13.12
CA THR A 209 -3.38 -17.20 -12.81
C THR A 209 -2.33 -16.66 -11.86
N MET A 210 -2.06 -15.35 -11.90
CA MET A 210 -1.11 -14.77 -10.92
C MET A 210 -1.67 -14.84 -9.50
N VAL A 211 -3.00 -14.77 -9.36
CA VAL A 211 -3.69 -14.82 -8.07
C VAL A 211 -3.57 -16.19 -7.37
N GLU A 212 -3.38 -17.28 -8.12
CA GLU A 212 -3.01 -18.59 -7.57
C GLU A 212 -1.74 -18.53 -6.70
N GLY A 213 -0.84 -17.58 -6.98
CA GLY A 213 0.34 -17.35 -6.16
C GLY A 213 0.04 -17.03 -4.70
N LEU A 214 -1.13 -16.46 -4.38
CA LEU A 214 -1.57 -16.27 -2.98
C LEU A 214 -1.80 -17.61 -2.28
N LYS A 215 -2.49 -18.55 -2.94
CA LYS A 215 -2.70 -19.90 -2.43
C LYS A 215 -1.38 -20.63 -2.23
N LEU A 216 -0.52 -20.61 -3.24
CA LEU A 216 0.78 -21.30 -3.17
C LEU A 216 1.63 -20.72 -2.03
N THR A 217 1.66 -19.39 -1.87
CA THR A 217 2.38 -18.75 -0.76
C THR A 217 1.78 -19.16 0.59
N ALA A 218 0.46 -19.23 0.72
CA ALA A 218 -0.20 -19.66 1.94
C ALA A 218 0.13 -21.13 2.32
N GLN A 219 0.27 -22.02 1.33
CA GLN A 219 0.66 -23.42 1.57
C GLN A 219 2.07 -23.57 2.13
N THR A 220 2.98 -22.64 1.82
CA THR A 220 4.37 -22.67 2.33
C THR A 220 4.48 -22.45 3.84
N PHE A 221 3.40 -22.08 4.52
CA PHE A 221 3.38 -22.05 5.98
C PHE A 221 3.53 -23.46 6.58
N HIS A 222 3.12 -24.50 5.86
CA HIS A 222 3.14 -25.90 6.32
C HIS A 222 3.93 -26.86 5.44
N LYS A 223 4.13 -26.52 4.16
CA LYS A 223 4.77 -27.39 3.17
C LYS A 223 6.05 -26.76 2.64
N ASP A 224 7.00 -27.61 2.25
CA ASP A 224 8.16 -27.18 1.49
C ASP A 224 7.74 -26.77 0.07
N VAL A 225 8.30 -25.67 -0.44
CA VAL A 225 8.06 -25.16 -1.80
C VAL A 225 8.33 -26.24 -2.85
N SER A 226 9.36 -27.06 -2.66
CA SER A 226 9.73 -28.16 -3.55
C SER A 226 8.67 -29.28 -3.63
N GLN A 227 7.74 -29.32 -2.69
CA GLN A 227 6.63 -30.28 -2.64
C GLN A 227 5.30 -29.70 -3.15
N LEU A 228 5.28 -28.43 -3.58
CA LEU A 228 4.12 -27.83 -4.22
C LEU A 228 3.94 -28.45 -5.61
N SER A 229 2.99 -29.36 -5.76
CA SER A 229 2.57 -29.88 -7.08
C SER A 229 1.63 -28.89 -7.76
N CYS A 230 1.47 -29.00 -9.10
CA CYS A 230 0.65 -28.08 -9.92
C CYS A 230 -0.77 -27.82 -9.40
N CYS A 231 -1.33 -28.71 -8.57
CA CYS A 231 -2.65 -28.54 -7.96
C CYS A 231 -2.67 -28.97 -6.49
N ALA A 232 -1.53 -28.93 -5.78
CA ALA A 232 -1.52 -29.36 -4.38
C ALA A 232 -2.58 -28.58 -3.59
N GLY A 233 -3.42 -29.30 -2.85
CA GLY A 233 -4.23 -28.83 -1.72
C GLY A 233 -3.49 -29.21 -0.45
#